data_AF-A0A1Q7GF36-F1
#
_entry.id   AF-A0A1Q7GF36-F1
#
_cell.length_a   1.000
_cell.length_b   1.000
_cell.length_c   1.000
_cell.angle_alpha   90.00
_cell.angle_beta   90.00
_cell.angle_gamma   90.00
#
_symmetry.space_group_name_H-M   'P 1'
#
loop_
_entity.id
_entity.type
_entity.pdbx_description
1 polymer ?
#
loop_
_entity_poly.entity_id
_entity_poly.type
_entity_poly.pdbx_seq_one_letter_code
_entity_poly.pdbx_strand_id
1 'polypeptide(L)'
;MPSQAASVFIATTLDGFVARAKGDVGVRHVYVDGGITIQRFQADLVQRLIITRIPELIGAGIPLFGALQRDIALRRVATRQYASGLVQSEYVVAA
;
A
#
# COMPACT_ATOMS: atom_id res chain seq x y z
N MET A 1 -28.19 -15.36 -3.01
CA MET A 1 -27.43 -15.35 -1.75
C MET A 1 -26.72 -14.01 -1.66
N PRO A 2 -27.06 -13.10 -0.73
CA PRO A 2 -26.31 -11.85 -0.59
C PRO A 2 -24.99 -12.16 0.13
N SER A 3 -23.86 -12.00 -0.55
CA SER A 3 -22.54 -12.18 0.06
C SER A 3 -22.22 -10.98 0.96
N GLN A 4 -21.80 -11.30 2.18
CA GLN A 4 -21.53 -10.41 3.31
C GLN A 4 -20.58 -9.26 2.98
N ALA A 5 -20.84 -8.12 3.62
CA ALA A 5 -19.97 -6.96 3.64
C ALA A 5 -18.60 -7.31 4.22
N ALA A 6 -17.53 -7.04 3.47
CA ALA A 6 -16.17 -7.08 4.01
C ALA A 6 -15.76 -5.65 4.39
N SER A 7 -15.77 -5.38 5.69
CA SER A 7 -15.19 -4.15 6.24
C SER A 7 -13.70 -4.38 6.44
N VAL A 8 -12.85 -3.66 5.71
CA VAL A 8 -11.41 -3.59 5.99
C VAL A 8 -11.11 -2.18 6.46
N PHE A 9 -10.85 -2.04 7.75
CA PHE A 9 -10.34 -0.81 8.36
C PHE A 9 -8.84 -0.97 8.57
N ILE A 10 -8.04 -0.15 7.91
CA ILE A 10 -6.64 0.06 8.27
C ILE A 10 -6.47 1.55 8.48
N ALA A 11 -6.39 1.92 9.75
CA ALA A 11 -6.24 3.29 10.20
C ALA A 11 -4.79 3.51 10.65
N THR A 12 -4.09 4.40 9.96
CA THR A 12 -3.27 5.41 10.64
C THR A 12 -3.47 6.70 9.84
N THR A 13 -4.14 7.71 10.41
CA THR A 13 -4.18 9.06 9.85
C THR A 13 -3.76 10.03 10.94
N LEU A 14 -2.90 10.98 10.62
CA LEU A 14 -3.30 12.37 10.84
C LEU A 14 -3.71 12.86 9.45
N ASP A 15 -4.90 13.42 9.30
CA ASP A 15 -5.45 13.99 8.05
C ASP A 15 -6.05 12.98 7.04
N GLY A 16 -7.25 12.47 7.29
CA GLY A 16 -7.91 11.60 6.29
C GLY A 16 -9.41 11.34 6.39
N PHE A 17 -10.13 11.87 7.39
CA PHE A 17 -11.57 11.68 7.49
C PHE A 17 -12.33 12.89 6.93
N VAL A 18 -13.29 12.63 6.04
CA VAL A 18 -14.26 13.62 5.57
C VAL A 18 -15.63 13.13 6.00
N ALA A 19 -16.17 13.72 7.06
CA ALA A 19 -17.56 13.53 7.44
C ALA A 19 -18.45 14.09 6.32
N ARG A 20 -19.33 13.26 5.77
CA ARG A 20 -20.38 13.72 4.85
C ARG A 20 -21.63 14.11 5.64
N ALA A 21 -22.43 15.00 5.05
CA ALA A 21 -23.57 15.64 5.72
C ALA A 21 -24.67 14.68 6.24
N LYS A 22 -24.60 13.37 5.91
CA LYS A 22 -25.53 12.34 6.39
C LYS A 22 -24.94 11.39 7.45
N GLY A 23 -23.77 11.70 8.01
CA GLY A 23 -23.13 10.91 9.07
C GLY A 23 -22.31 9.71 8.56
N ASP A 24 -22.19 9.57 7.25
CA ASP A 24 -21.33 8.62 6.56
C ASP A 24 -19.89 9.14 6.43
N VAL A 25 -18.94 8.23 6.62
CA VAL A 25 -17.51 8.51 6.47
C VAL A 25 -17.10 8.20 5.03
N GLY A 26 -16.61 9.21 4.32
CA GLY A 26 -15.95 9.02 3.04
C GLY A 26 -14.45 8.79 3.21
N VAL A 27 -13.93 7.68 2.71
CA VAL A 27 -12.49 7.42 2.64
C VAL A 27 -11.98 7.85 1.26
N ARG A 28 -11.08 8.84 1.21
CA ARG A 28 -10.43 9.26 -0.05
C ARG A 28 -9.15 8.50 -0.35
N HIS A 29 -8.41 8.15 0.70
CA HIS A 29 -7.15 7.43 0.62
C HIS A 29 -7.11 6.35 1.69
N VAL A 30 -6.76 5.13 1.28
CA VAL A 30 -6.54 4.01 2.18
C VAL A 30 -5.04 3.76 2.23
N TYR A 31 -4.46 3.83 3.43
CA TYR A 31 -3.13 3.30 3.66
C TYR A 31 -3.27 1.80 3.96
N VAL A 32 -2.67 0.96 3.12
CA VAL A 32 -2.67 -0.48 3.31
C VAL A 32 -1.37 -0.86 3.99
N ASP A 33 -1.47 -1.50 5.16
CA ASP A 33 -0.32 -1.95 5.94
C ASP A 33 -0.42 -3.44 6.28
N GLY A 34 0.73 -4.04 6.53
CA GLY A 34 0.91 -5.46 6.80
C GLY A 34 1.17 -6.28 5.54
N GLY A 35 2.24 -7.08 5.55
CA GLY A 35 2.68 -7.86 4.38
C GLY A 35 1.60 -8.78 3.82
N ILE A 36 0.85 -9.51 4.66
CA ILE A 36 -0.25 -10.37 4.21
C ILE A 36 -1.37 -9.55 3.57
N THR A 37 -1.68 -8.37 4.11
CA THR A 37 -2.70 -7.48 3.53
C THR A 37 -2.25 -6.98 2.16
N ILE A 38 -1.00 -6.54 2.04
CA ILE A 38 -0.41 -6.07 0.77
C ILE A 38 -0.41 -7.19 -0.28
N GLN A 39 -0.08 -8.42 0.12
CA GLN A 39 -0.11 -9.58 -0.79
C GLN A 39 -1.52 -9.98 -1.23
N ARG A 40 -2.53 -9.80 -0.37
CA ARG A 40 -3.94 -10.12 -0.66
C ARG A 40 -4.67 -8.97 -1.35
N PHE A 41 -4.17 -7.75 -1.22
CA PHE A 41 -4.68 -6.62 -1.95
C PHE A 41 -4.33 -6.79 -3.42
N GLN A 42 -5.37 -6.87 -4.25
CA GLN A 42 -5.19 -6.98 -5.69
C GLN A 42 -4.36 -5.79 -6.18
N ALA A 43 -3.31 -6.10 -6.95
CA ALA A 43 -2.54 -5.18 -7.79
C ALA A 43 -3.34 -3.98 -8.31
N ASP A 44 -4.54 -4.26 -8.79
CA ASP A 44 -5.40 -3.33 -9.53
C ASP A 44 -6.06 -2.27 -8.64
N LEU A 45 -5.99 -2.44 -7.32
CA LEU A 45 -6.50 -1.51 -6.33
C LEU A 45 -5.40 -0.61 -5.74
N VAL A 46 -4.13 -0.82 -6.09
CA VAL A 46 -3.01 0.00 -5.62
C VAL A 46 -2.72 1.07 -6.66
N GLN A 47 -2.78 2.35 -6.28
CA GLN A 47 -2.43 3.46 -7.19
C GLN A 47 -1.03 4.01 -6.92
N ARG A 48 -0.56 3.89 -5.68
CA ARG A 48 0.72 4.45 -5.23
C ARG A 48 1.38 3.52 -4.24
N LEU A 49 2.70 3.41 -4.33
CA LEU A 49 3.51 2.54 -3.51
C LEU A 49 4.75 3.29 -3.02
N ILE A 50 5.01 3.23 -1.72
CA ILE A 50 6.23 3.77 -1.11
C ILE A 50 6.97 2.61 -0.46
N ILE A 51 8.13 2.25 -1.00
CA ILE A 51 8.96 1.15 -0.48
C ILE A 51 10.19 1.74 0.18
N THR A 52 10.41 1.43 1.46
CA THR A 52 11.66 1.73 2.16
C THR A 52 12.49 0.45 2.27
N ARG A 53 13.69 0.45 1.69
CA ARG A 53 14.63 -0.66 1.72
C ARG A 53 15.70 -0.43 2.78
N ILE A 54 15.91 -1.45 3.60
CA ILE A 54 16.99 -1.53 4.59
C ILE A 54 18.16 -2.28 3.95
N PRO A 55 19.42 -1.82 4.07
CA PRO A 55 20.58 -2.46 3.45
C PRO A 55 21.07 -3.69 4.24
N GLU A 56 20.16 -4.58 4.63
CA GLU A 56 20.45 -5.77 5.42
C GLU A 56 19.94 -7.03 4.70
N LEU A 57 20.74 -8.10 4.69
CA LEU A 57 20.33 -9.41 4.18
C LEU A 57 19.87 -10.29 5.35
N ILE A 58 18.58 -10.57 5.43
CA ILE A 58 18.00 -11.33 6.57
C ILE A 58 17.98 -12.85 6.37
N GLY A 59 18.44 -13.35 5.23
CA GLY A 59 18.43 -14.79 4.88
C GLY A 59 17.06 -15.33 4.51
N ALA A 60 16.07 -15.24 5.41
CA ALA A 60 14.69 -15.69 5.21
C ALA A 60 13.68 -14.78 5.93
N GLY A 61 12.47 -14.66 5.39
CA GLY A 61 11.42 -13.81 5.97
C GLY A 61 10.13 -13.81 5.17
N ILE A 62 9.19 -12.94 5.56
CA ILE A 62 7.92 -12.77 4.86
C ILE A 62 8.16 -11.86 3.65
N PRO A 63 7.91 -12.31 2.41
CA PRO A 63 8.11 -11.46 1.24
C PRO A 63 7.12 -10.29 1.25
N LEU A 64 7.52 -9.13 0.72
CA LEU A 64 6.61 -7.98 0.63
C LEU A 64 5.47 -8.23 -0.37
N PHE A 65 5.74 -8.96 -1.45
CA PHE A 65 4.78 -9.31 -2.50
C PHE A 65 4.66 -10.82 -2.65
N GLY A 66 3.46 -11.26 -3.01
CA GLY A 66 3.16 -12.64 -3.39
C GLY A 66 3.11 -12.78 -4.91
N ALA A 67 2.55 -13.89 -5.39
CA ALA A 67 2.31 -14.09 -6.81
C ALA A 67 1.29 -13.07 -7.35
N LEU A 68 1.55 -12.55 -8.55
CA LEU A 68 0.66 -11.66 -9.28
C LEU A 68 0.06 -12.39 -10.48
N GLN A 69 -1.17 -12.05 -10.86
CA GLN A 69 -1.83 -12.63 -12.04
C GLN A 69 -1.24 -12.13 -13.36
N ARG A 70 -0.65 -10.92 -13.33
CA ARG A 70 0.05 -10.29 -14.46
C ARG A 70 1.08 -9.31 -13.94
N ASP A 71 1.99 -8.90 -14.82
CA ASP A 71 2.94 -7.83 -14.51
C ASP A 71 2.21 -6.49 -14.34
N ILE A 72 2.69 -5.68 -13.38
CA ILE A 72 2.19 -4.33 -13.12
C ILE A 72 3.33 -3.37 -13.40
N ALA A 73 3.17 -2.55 -14.43
CA ALA A 73 4.16 -1.51 -14.72
C ALA A 73 4.09 -0.42 -13.64
N LEU A 74 5.23 -0.04 -13.08
CA LEU A 74 5.37 1.03 -12.11
C LEU A 74 6.17 2.18 -12.70
N ARG A 75 5.67 3.40 -12.56
CA ARG A 75 6.42 4.61 -12.87
C ARG A 75 6.99 5.20 -11.59
N ARG A 76 8.31 5.39 -11.57
CA ARG A 76 9.01 6.07 -10.47
C ARG A 76 8.55 7.53 -10.37
N VAL A 77 8.19 7.94 -9.16
CA VAL A 77 7.91 9.34 -8.80
C VAL A 77 9.16 9.96 -8.20
N ALA A 78 9.72 9.35 -7.16
CA ALA A 78 10.87 9.88 -6.45
C ALA A 78 11.70 8.76 -5.80
N THR A 79 12.95 9.07 -5.51
CA THR A 79 13.84 8.23 -4.70
C THR A 79 14.58 9.13 -3.72
N ARG A 80 14.57 8.75 -2.44
CA ARG A 80 15.27 9.44 -1.36
C ARG A 80 16.25 8.48 -0.70
N GLN A 81 17.45 8.97 -0.43
CA GLN A 81 18.49 8.25 0.30
C GLN A 81 18.68 8.93 1.65
N TYR A 82 18.86 8.14 2.70
CA TYR A 82 19.08 8.63 4.06
C TYR A 82 20.50 8.29 4.51
N ALA A 83 21.05 9.08 5.43
CA ALA A 83 22.40 8.86 5.99
C ALA A 83 22.55 7.48 6.66
N SER A 84 21.44 6.87 7.10
CA SER A 84 21.39 5.51 7.63
C SER A 84 21.56 4.41 6.58
N GLY A 85 21.70 4.75 5.29
CA GLY A 85 21.75 3.80 4.18
C GLY A 85 20.38 3.32 3.71
N LEU A 86 19.29 3.78 4.34
CA LEU A 86 17.93 3.48 3.87
C LEU A 86 17.68 4.16 2.53
N VAL A 87 16.96 3.45 1.65
CA VAL A 87 16.51 3.99 0.37
C VAL A 87 15.00 3.89 0.31
N GLN A 88 14.32 5.03 0.16
CA GLN A 88 12.89 5.09 -0.05
C GLN A 88 12.58 5.42 -1.51
N SER A 89 11.75 4.61 -2.14
CA SER A 89 11.30 4.81 -3.52
C SER A 89 9.79 4.91 -3.57
N GLU A 90 9.29 5.96 -4.23
CA GLU A 90 7.87 6.18 -4.49
C GLU A 90 7.54 5.87 -5.95
N TYR A 91 6.47 5.12 -6.15
CA TYR A 91 5.96 4.69 -7.44
C TYR A 91 4.47 4.94 -7.57
N VAL A 92 4.01 5.12 -8.79
CA VAL A 92 2.60 5.02 -9.16
C VAL A 92 2.44 3.91 -10.19
N VAL A 93 1.28 3.23 -10.18
CA VAL A 93 0.96 2.26 -11.22
C VAL A 93 0.83 3.01 -12.55
N ALA A 94 1.51 2.49 -13.58
CA ALA A 94 1.39 3.03 -14.94
C ALA A 94 0.04 2.60 -15.53
N ALA A 95 -0.58 3.51 -16.28
CA ALA A 95 -1.84 3.25 -16.99
C ALA A 95 -1.62 2.33 -18.20
#